data_AF-A0A8H3CQ80-F1
#
_entry.id   AF-A0A8H3CQ80-F1
#
_cell.length_a   1.000
_cell.length_b   1.000
_cell.length_c   1.000
_cell.angle_alpha   90.00
_cell.angle_beta   90.00
_cell.angle_gamma   90.00
#
_symmetry.space_group_name_H-M   'P 1'
#
loop_
_entity.id
_entity.type
_entity.pdbx_description
1 polymer ?
#
loop_
_entity_poly.entity_id
_entity_poly.type
_entity_poly.pdbx_seq_one_letter_code
_entity_poly.pdbx_strand_id
1 'polypeptide(L)'
;MATEPTTPTAGLPNLTERKSSTGSISIDEKDPQVYEASDKESGSEVARDLEIDVRQLERLSQLAEQISDEEAEAIMREVFEEHRHDPSYPNTVLEVAKRFFEDPGLKSDTVLYQRALKELKMEAALIIHDSPYVEVRAVVSSEDDPSTPCSTVRAWTIGLLFACAGALINQLFSLRYPRIEIDEIVAQLLAYPAGTAWARWVPDRSINLFGYTLALNPGPFNRKEHMLITIMANVSFGVGYSAYVIVVQRVPTFFNQEWAKQFGYQISLSLSFQLMGYGLAGLSRRFLVYPAAAIWPRNLASIALNNSFHANENPIVNGWKISQMRFFLYAFGGMFVYFWFPNYIIGAMSYFSWIAWIKPESAILAAVAGTNTGLGLNPLPTFDWNVVEASIQPLISPFFATFNNFIGMLTTFPIVLSIWLTNTWYTGHLPINSNRPFDRFGHQYKVTEVVDDNGFYDQAAYEAYSPLYLSAGQAFLYGSFFAVYPATLVYAFLYHRHEIVRGFKSLIRRKDPRHDNKDVHNRLMAAYPEAPEWWYASILLLAIGLGLIAILCYPTHTTVGALFMGLALALIFVVPIGVIFAVTNQEVTLNVLAEFIGGVLFPGNALAMNMFKSYGYVVTARTLRFASDLKLGQV
;
A
#
# COMPACT_ATOMS: atom_id res chain seq x y z
N MET A 1 -14.38 -26.06 -71.19
CA MET A 1 -13.78 -25.05 -72.09
C MET A 1 -14.56 -23.76 -71.90
N ALA A 2 -14.02 -22.64 -71.44
CA ALA A 2 -12.64 -22.27 -71.18
C ALA A 2 -12.62 -21.05 -70.23
N THR A 3 -11.73 -21.14 -69.24
CA THR A 3 -10.77 -20.10 -68.77
C THR A 3 -11.26 -18.82 -68.08
N GLU A 4 -10.67 -18.65 -66.89
CA GLU A 4 -10.67 -17.49 -65.98
C GLU A 4 -10.24 -16.17 -66.64
N PRO A 5 -10.48 -15.05 -65.93
CA PRO A 5 -9.33 -14.27 -65.47
C PRO A 5 -9.41 -13.82 -63.99
N THR A 6 -8.22 -13.55 -63.47
CA THR A 6 -7.83 -13.21 -62.10
C THR A 6 -8.03 -11.73 -61.75
N THR A 7 -8.26 -11.42 -60.46
CA THR A 7 -7.88 -10.14 -59.82
C THR A 7 -7.84 -10.31 -58.29
N PRO A 8 -6.96 -9.58 -57.56
CA PRO A 8 -6.51 -9.95 -56.22
C PRO A 8 -7.29 -9.25 -55.10
N THR A 9 -7.50 -9.94 -53.98
CA THR A 9 -7.91 -9.33 -52.70
C THR A 9 -6.92 -9.73 -51.61
N ALA A 10 -6.31 -8.72 -50.98
CA ALA A 10 -5.40 -8.87 -49.86
C ALA A 10 -6.21 -9.24 -48.60
N GLY A 11 -6.06 -10.48 -48.15
CA GLY A 11 -6.57 -11.00 -46.88
C GLY A 11 -5.47 -11.05 -45.82
N LEU A 12 -5.86 -10.70 -44.59
CA LEU A 12 -5.08 -10.78 -43.34
C LEU A 12 -4.39 -12.16 -43.16
N PRO A 13 -3.15 -12.24 -42.64
CA PRO A 13 -2.56 -13.53 -42.30
C PRO A 13 -3.05 -14.02 -40.93
N ASN A 14 -3.71 -15.19 -40.95
CA ASN A 14 -3.91 -16.04 -39.78
C ASN A 14 -2.56 -16.55 -39.27
N LEU A 15 -2.27 -16.28 -37.99
CA LEU A 15 -1.15 -16.85 -37.24
C LEU A 15 -1.56 -18.20 -36.65
N THR A 16 -1.49 -19.26 -37.46
CA THR A 16 -1.38 -20.63 -36.97
C THR A 16 -0.49 -21.40 -37.93
N GLU A 17 0.56 -22.01 -37.37
CA GLU A 17 1.57 -22.92 -37.96
C GLU A 17 2.99 -22.32 -38.04
N ARG A 18 3.79 -22.60 -37.02
CA ARG A 18 5.23 -22.83 -37.19
C ARG A 18 5.56 -24.24 -36.75
N LYS A 19 5.94 -25.04 -37.76
CA LYS A 19 6.31 -26.45 -37.75
C LYS A 19 7.35 -26.78 -36.67
N SER A 20 7.09 -27.83 -35.89
CA SER A 20 8.09 -28.60 -35.16
C SER A 20 8.91 -29.42 -36.17
N SER A 21 10.19 -29.08 -36.35
CA SER A 21 11.14 -29.93 -37.05
C SER A 21 11.67 -31.00 -36.09
N THR A 22 10.94 -32.11 -35.95
CA THR A 22 11.48 -33.34 -35.34
C THR A 22 12.27 -34.10 -36.40
N GLY A 23 13.57 -33.80 -36.48
CA GLY A 23 14.56 -34.73 -37.04
C GLY A 23 14.96 -35.69 -35.93
N SER A 24 14.64 -36.97 -36.07
CA SER A 24 15.01 -38.02 -35.12
C SER A 24 16.54 -38.22 -35.11
N ILE A 25 17.20 -37.67 -34.11
CA ILE A 25 18.52 -38.12 -33.68
C ILE A 25 18.27 -38.95 -32.42
N SER A 26 18.57 -40.24 -32.47
CA SER A 26 18.57 -41.11 -31.29
C SER A 26 19.71 -40.67 -30.39
N ILE A 27 19.42 -39.78 -29.43
CA ILE A 27 20.36 -39.43 -28.37
C ILE A 27 20.25 -40.55 -27.34
N ASP A 28 21.34 -41.28 -27.14
CA ASP A 28 21.45 -42.25 -26.06
C ASP A 28 21.58 -41.46 -24.75
N GLU A 29 20.48 -41.34 -23.99
CA GLU A 29 20.40 -40.62 -22.71
C GLU A 29 21.34 -41.18 -21.62
N LYS A 30 22.20 -42.16 -21.94
CA LYS A 30 23.19 -42.76 -21.04
C LYS A 30 24.62 -42.26 -21.28
N ASP A 31 24.83 -41.31 -22.19
CA ASP A 31 26.16 -40.74 -22.44
C ASP A 31 26.56 -39.73 -21.34
N PRO A 32 27.65 -39.95 -20.58
CA PRO A 32 28.09 -39.05 -19.51
C PRO A 32 28.36 -37.61 -19.97
N GLN A 33 28.75 -37.41 -21.24
CA GLN A 33 29.03 -36.07 -21.78
C GLN A 33 27.77 -35.27 -22.12
N VAL A 34 26.66 -35.96 -22.40
CA VAL A 34 25.34 -35.33 -22.60
C VAL A 34 24.72 -34.96 -21.24
N TYR A 35 25.00 -35.74 -20.19
CA TYR A 35 24.61 -35.44 -18.80
C TYR A 35 25.28 -34.16 -18.26
N GLU A 36 26.59 -33.97 -18.45
CA GLU A 36 27.29 -32.77 -17.96
C GLU A 36 26.90 -31.47 -18.71
N ALA A 37 26.52 -31.57 -19.98
CA ALA A 37 26.01 -30.43 -20.76
C ALA A 37 24.55 -30.09 -20.39
N SER A 38 23.72 -31.13 -20.22
CA SER A 38 22.34 -31.05 -19.70
C SER A 38 22.30 -30.39 -18.32
N ASP A 39 23.20 -30.74 -17.40
CA ASP A 39 23.21 -30.20 -16.03
C ASP A 39 23.57 -28.70 -15.97
N LYS A 40 24.36 -28.19 -16.91
CA LYS A 40 24.71 -26.76 -16.98
C LYS A 40 23.62 -25.90 -17.64
N GLU A 41 22.94 -26.41 -18.67
CA GLU A 41 21.75 -25.75 -19.23
C GLU A 41 20.55 -25.86 -18.26
N SER A 42 20.37 -27.00 -17.60
CA SER A 42 19.40 -27.25 -16.53
C SER A 42 19.59 -26.31 -15.33
N GLY A 43 20.84 -26.06 -14.89
CA GLY A 43 21.09 -25.12 -13.79
C GLY A 43 20.67 -23.68 -14.11
N SER A 44 20.80 -23.23 -15.36
CA SER A 44 20.32 -21.91 -15.78
C SER A 44 18.80 -21.84 -15.93
N GLU A 45 18.14 -22.94 -16.32
CA GLU A 45 16.68 -23.02 -16.37
C GLU A 45 16.09 -23.08 -14.97
N VAL A 46 16.61 -23.95 -14.08
CA VAL A 46 16.18 -24.05 -12.68
C VAL A 46 16.43 -22.74 -11.92
N ALA A 47 17.55 -22.05 -12.16
CA ALA A 47 17.79 -20.73 -11.60
C ALA A 47 16.78 -19.68 -12.10
N ARG A 48 16.37 -19.76 -13.37
CA ARG A 48 15.31 -18.89 -13.93
C ARG A 48 13.94 -19.21 -13.37
N ASP A 49 13.61 -20.49 -13.22
CA ASP A 49 12.32 -20.95 -12.69
C ASP A 49 12.16 -20.61 -11.20
N LEU A 50 13.26 -20.63 -10.44
CA LEU A 50 13.31 -20.19 -9.04
C LEU A 50 13.52 -18.67 -8.89
N GLU A 51 13.78 -17.96 -10.00
CA GLU A 51 14.12 -16.54 -10.07
C GLU A 51 15.27 -16.13 -9.13
N ILE A 52 16.36 -16.92 -9.12
CA ILE A 52 17.55 -16.73 -8.29
C ILE A 52 18.83 -16.68 -9.14
N ASP A 53 19.90 -16.11 -8.59
CA ASP A 53 21.21 -16.16 -9.24
C ASP A 53 21.81 -17.57 -9.19
N VAL A 54 22.65 -17.92 -10.18
CA VAL A 54 23.29 -19.24 -10.30
C VAL A 54 24.15 -19.57 -9.07
N ARG A 55 24.77 -18.55 -8.44
CA ARG A 55 25.52 -18.72 -7.18
C ARG A 55 24.63 -19.03 -5.99
N GLN A 56 23.42 -18.48 -5.97
CA GLN A 56 22.44 -18.77 -4.92
C GLN A 56 21.90 -20.19 -5.10
N LEU A 57 21.73 -20.66 -6.34
CA LEU A 57 21.32 -22.04 -6.63
C LEU A 57 22.29 -23.07 -6.06
N GLU A 58 23.60 -22.87 -6.18
CA GLU A 58 24.61 -23.77 -5.60
C GLU A 58 24.57 -23.81 -4.07
N ARG A 59 24.32 -22.66 -3.42
CA ARG A 59 24.18 -22.60 -1.96
C ARG A 59 22.87 -23.27 -1.51
N LEU A 60 21.78 -23.07 -2.25
CA LEU A 60 20.48 -23.65 -1.97
C LEU A 60 20.47 -25.17 -2.17
N SER A 61 21.16 -25.70 -3.17
CA SER A 61 21.27 -27.15 -3.37
C SER A 61 21.98 -27.83 -2.20
N GLN A 62 23.06 -27.23 -1.68
CA GLN A 62 23.75 -27.72 -0.48
C GLN A 62 22.87 -27.66 0.77
N LEU A 63 22.04 -26.62 0.91
CA LEU A 63 21.10 -26.50 2.04
C LEU A 63 19.95 -27.50 1.92
N ALA A 64 19.45 -27.75 0.70
CA ALA A 64 18.39 -28.72 0.43
C ALA A 64 18.83 -30.15 0.77
N GLU A 65 20.12 -30.49 0.58
CA GLU A 65 20.68 -31.79 0.98
C GLU A 65 20.71 -32.00 2.49
N GLN A 66 20.73 -30.91 3.29
CA GLN A 66 20.73 -30.98 4.76
C GLN A 66 19.33 -31.20 5.35
N ILE A 67 18.27 -30.99 4.56
CA ILE A 67 16.89 -31.14 5.00
C ILE A 67 16.45 -32.59 4.84
N SER A 68 15.86 -33.15 5.90
CA SER A 68 15.29 -34.50 5.86
C SER A 68 14.06 -34.56 4.96
N ASP A 69 13.80 -35.71 4.33
CA ASP A 69 12.65 -35.89 3.43
C ASP A 69 11.33 -35.55 4.15
N GLU A 70 11.18 -36.04 5.38
CA GLU A 70 10.00 -35.84 6.23
C GLU A 70 9.77 -34.36 6.58
N GLU A 71 10.85 -33.62 6.82
CA GLU A 71 10.81 -32.19 7.12
C GLU A 71 10.42 -31.37 5.89
N ALA A 72 11.00 -31.67 4.72
CA ALA A 72 10.65 -31.02 3.46
C ALA A 72 9.17 -31.25 3.10
N GLU A 73 8.69 -32.49 3.25
CA GLU A 73 7.28 -32.82 3.04
C GLU A 73 6.35 -32.08 4.01
N ALA A 74 6.72 -31.99 5.29
CA ALA A 74 5.91 -31.29 6.29
C ALA A 74 5.80 -29.80 5.98
N ILE A 75 6.92 -29.15 5.62
CA ILE A 75 6.96 -27.73 5.26
C ILE A 75 6.13 -27.47 4.01
N MET A 76 6.34 -28.25 2.95
CA MET A 76 5.62 -28.03 1.70
C MET A 76 4.14 -28.35 1.80
N ARG A 77 3.74 -29.28 2.67
CA ARG A 77 2.33 -29.53 2.98
C ARG A 77 1.70 -28.33 3.69
N GLU A 78 2.39 -27.76 4.69
CA GLU A 78 1.95 -26.56 5.40
C GLU A 78 1.77 -25.39 4.41
N VAL A 79 2.77 -25.16 3.56
CA VAL A 79 2.76 -24.11 2.52
C VAL A 79 1.61 -24.33 1.54
N PHE A 80 1.41 -25.54 1.04
CA PHE A 80 0.33 -25.84 0.10
C PHE A 80 -1.05 -25.63 0.72
N GLU A 81 -1.27 -26.06 1.96
CA GLU A 81 -2.56 -25.87 2.64
C GLU A 81 -2.83 -24.39 2.96
N GLU A 82 -1.80 -23.63 3.34
CA GLU A 82 -1.92 -22.22 3.73
C GLU A 82 -2.06 -21.29 2.51
N HIS A 83 -1.28 -21.52 1.43
CA HIS A 83 -1.15 -20.58 0.32
C HIS A 83 -1.84 -21.00 -0.99
N ARG A 84 -2.52 -22.15 -1.08
CA ARG A 84 -3.23 -22.57 -2.32
C ARG A 84 -4.29 -21.60 -2.86
N HIS A 85 -4.72 -20.62 -2.06
CA HIS A 85 -5.69 -19.59 -2.45
C HIS A 85 -5.09 -18.18 -2.48
N ASP A 86 -3.77 -18.07 -2.26
CA ASP A 86 -3.05 -16.81 -2.22
C ASP A 86 -2.64 -16.41 -3.66
N PRO A 87 -3.17 -15.31 -4.20
CA PRO A 87 -2.83 -14.86 -5.55
C PRO A 87 -1.41 -14.29 -5.67
N SER A 88 -0.76 -13.97 -4.55
CA SER A 88 0.59 -13.41 -4.51
C SER A 88 1.66 -14.48 -4.29
N TYR A 89 1.28 -15.71 -3.98
CA TYR A 89 2.24 -16.80 -3.80
C TYR A 89 2.70 -17.36 -5.16
N PRO A 90 3.98 -17.71 -5.33
CA PRO A 90 4.46 -18.28 -6.59
C PRO A 90 3.72 -19.55 -6.99
N ASN A 91 3.05 -19.52 -8.16
CA ASN A 91 2.29 -20.67 -8.67
C ASN A 91 3.17 -21.90 -8.95
N THR A 92 4.42 -21.68 -9.36
CA THR A 92 5.40 -22.75 -9.61
C THR A 92 5.59 -23.63 -8.37
N VAL A 93 5.76 -23.01 -7.20
CA VAL A 93 5.93 -23.70 -5.91
C VAL A 93 4.68 -24.50 -5.54
N LEU A 94 3.49 -23.92 -5.75
CA LEU A 94 2.22 -24.59 -5.49
C LEU A 94 1.97 -25.76 -6.44
N GLU A 95 2.38 -25.65 -7.71
CA GLU A 95 2.31 -26.72 -8.69
C GLU A 95 3.25 -27.88 -8.35
N VAL A 96 4.48 -27.59 -7.87
CA VAL A 96 5.41 -28.61 -7.36
C VAL A 96 4.79 -29.35 -6.18
N ALA A 97 4.25 -28.63 -5.19
CA ALA A 97 3.61 -29.24 -4.03
C ALA A 97 2.36 -30.06 -4.42
N LYS A 98 1.52 -29.52 -5.30
CA LYS A 98 0.32 -30.20 -5.81
C LYS A 98 0.69 -31.49 -6.53
N ARG A 99 1.68 -31.44 -7.42
CA ARG A 99 2.19 -32.61 -8.14
C ARG A 99 2.70 -33.66 -7.16
N PHE A 100 3.45 -33.25 -6.13
CA PHE A 100 4.00 -34.18 -5.16
C PHE A 100 2.92 -34.88 -4.30
N PHE A 101 1.90 -34.14 -3.85
CA PHE A 101 0.90 -34.67 -2.91
C PHE A 101 -0.36 -35.25 -3.57
N GLU A 102 -0.76 -34.78 -4.75
CA GLU A 102 -2.02 -35.15 -5.39
C GLU A 102 -1.87 -36.10 -6.59
N ASP A 103 -0.67 -36.27 -7.16
CA ASP A 103 -0.46 -37.18 -8.29
C ASP A 103 -0.43 -38.65 -7.83
N PRO A 104 -1.45 -39.46 -8.18
CA PRO A 104 -1.52 -40.86 -7.77
C PRO A 104 -0.47 -41.74 -8.46
N GLY A 105 0.09 -41.31 -9.60
CA GLY A 105 1.10 -42.04 -10.35
C GLY A 105 2.52 -41.84 -9.83
N LEU A 106 2.78 -40.76 -9.10
CA LEU A 106 4.14 -40.37 -8.71
C LEU A 106 4.83 -41.39 -7.81
N LYS A 107 4.10 -42.01 -6.87
CA LYS A 107 4.64 -43.04 -5.97
C LYS A 107 4.90 -44.38 -6.66
N SER A 108 4.37 -44.59 -7.86
CA SER A 108 4.55 -45.84 -8.61
C SER A 108 5.82 -45.84 -9.46
N ASP A 109 6.39 -44.67 -9.77
CA ASP A 109 7.63 -44.51 -10.52
C ASP A 109 8.74 -43.95 -9.61
N THR A 110 9.70 -44.79 -9.28
CA THR A 110 10.82 -44.46 -8.39
C THR A 110 11.67 -43.29 -8.92
N VAL A 111 11.85 -43.17 -10.24
CA VAL A 111 12.71 -42.14 -10.83
C VAL A 111 12.01 -40.79 -10.78
N LEU A 112 10.72 -40.75 -11.14
CA LEU A 112 9.92 -39.53 -11.06
C LEU A 112 9.74 -39.06 -9.61
N TYR A 113 9.55 -39.99 -8.67
CA TYR A 113 9.46 -39.66 -7.24
C TYR A 113 10.73 -38.97 -6.72
N GLN A 114 11.91 -39.52 -7.03
CA GLN A 114 13.18 -38.95 -6.57
C GLN A 114 13.44 -37.56 -7.16
N ARG A 115 13.05 -37.32 -8.42
CA ARG A 115 13.14 -36.00 -9.04
C ARG A 115 12.22 -35.00 -8.37
N ALA A 116 10.95 -35.36 -8.18
CA ALA A 116 9.97 -34.49 -7.54
C ALA A 116 10.34 -34.21 -6.07
N LEU A 117 10.91 -35.18 -5.36
CA LEU A 117 11.42 -35.00 -4.00
C LEU A 117 12.61 -34.01 -3.97
N LYS A 118 13.53 -34.09 -4.94
CA LYS A 118 14.64 -33.15 -5.05
C LYS A 118 14.16 -31.72 -5.31
N GLU A 119 13.20 -31.55 -6.23
CA GLU A 119 12.55 -30.26 -6.49
C GLU A 119 11.83 -29.73 -5.22
N LEU A 120 11.06 -30.59 -4.54
CA LEU A 120 10.37 -30.27 -3.29
C LEU A 120 11.35 -29.80 -2.19
N LYS A 121 12.50 -30.47 -2.05
CA LYS A 121 13.53 -30.10 -1.08
C LYS A 121 14.20 -28.77 -1.40
N MET A 122 14.43 -28.46 -2.68
CA MET A 122 14.96 -27.16 -3.08
C MET A 122 14.00 -26.04 -2.70
N GLU A 123 12.70 -26.21 -2.95
CA GLU A 123 11.68 -25.24 -2.58
C GLU A 123 11.55 -25.10 -1.07
N ALA A 124 11.54 -26.21 -0.33
CA ALA A 124 11.53 -26.19 1.13
C ALA A 124 12.77 -25.44 1.69
N ALA A 125 13.95 -25.68 1.14
CA ALA A 125 15.18 -24.98 1.55
C ALA A 125 15.08 -23.48 1.28
N LEU A 126 14.56 -23.09 0.10
CA LEU A 126 14.37 -21.69 -0.25
C LEU A 126 13.45 -20.98 0.74
N ILE A 127 12.33 -21.60 1.12
CA ILE A 127 11.35 -21.02 2.07
C ILE A 127 11.93 -20.89 3.49
N ILE A 128 12.85 -21.76 3.89
CA ILE A 128 13.50 -21.69 5.23
C ILE A 128 14.57 -20.60 5.29
N HIS A 129 15.28 -20.40 4.17
CA HIS A 129 16.49 -19.56 4.13
C HIS A 129 16.26 -18.20 3.48
N ASP A 130 15.15 -18.02 2.77
CA ASP A 130 14.77 -16.78 2.11
C ASP A 130 13.25 -16.56 2.18
N SER A 131 12.77 -15.39 1.74
CA SER A 131 11.34 -15.12 1.68
C SER A 131 10.65 -16.05 0.67
N PRO A 132 9.46 -16.59 0.99
CA PRO A 132 8.68 -17.36 0.01
C PRO A 132 8.17 -16.50 -1.16
N TYR A 133 8.00 -15.19 -0.95
CA TYR A 133 7.55 -14.24 -1.96
C TYR A 133 8.71 -13.70 -2.78
N VAL A 134 8.61 -13.84 -4.10
CA VAL A 134 9.63 -13.46 -5.08
C VAL A 134 9.94 -11.97 -5.03
N GLU A 135 8.91 -11.13 -4.93
CA GLU A 135 9.03 -9.67 -4.92
C GLU A 135 9.80 -9.17 -3.70
N VAL A 136 9.65 -9.88 -2.57
CA VAL A 136 10.40 -9.60 -1.35
C VAL A 136 11.85 -10.04 -1.53
N ARG A 137 12.11 -11.26 -2.04
CA ARG A 137 13.48 -11.75 -2.30
C ARG A 137 14.27 -10.85 -3.25
N ALA A 138 13.60 -10.28 -4.24
CA ALA A 138 14.23 -9.41 -5.24
C ALA A 138 14.79 -8.11 -4.64
N VAL A 139 14.27 -7.68 -3.48
CA VAL A 139 14.54 -6.36 -2.91
C VAL A 139 15.10 -6.43 -1.50
N VAL A 140 14.84 -7.49 -0.75
CA VAL A 140 15.18 -7.62 0.66
C VAL A 140 16.26 -8.68 0.82
N SER A 141 17.25 -8.38 1.67
CA SER A 141 18.29 -9.34 2.00
C SER A 141 17.82 -10.35 3.04
N SER A 142 18.16 -11.62 2.82
CA SER A 142 18.00 -12.72 3.79
C SER A 142 19.12 -12.76 4.86
N GLU A 143 19.98 -11.74 4.91
CA GLU A 143 21.10 -11.65 5.84
C GLU A 143 21.08 -10.31 6.59
N ASP A 144 21.42 -10.33 7.88
CA ASP A 144 21.54 -9.14 8.72
C ASP A 144 22.81 -9.16 9.57
N ASP A 145 23.37 -7.97 9.82
CA ASP A 145 24.48 -7.73 10.75
C ASP A 145 23.99 -6.96 11.99
N PRO A 146 23.86 -7.63 13.15
CA PRO A 146 23.43 -7.01 14.40
C PRO A 146 24.38 -5.94 14.96
N SER A 147 25.64 -5.90 14.51
CA SER A 147 26.62 -4.92 14.99
C SER A 147 26.51 -3.56 14.31
N THR A 148 25.83 -3.48 13.15
CA THR A 148 25.65 -2.24 12.41
C THR A 148 24.77 -1.24 13.21
N PRO A 149 25.26 -0.01 13.48
CA PRO A 149 24.52 0.95 14.28
C PRO A 149 23.29 1.50 13.54
N CYS A 150 22.16 1.61 14.24
CA CYS A 150 20.89 2.12 13.69
C CYS A 150 20.44 3.41 14.39
N SER A 151 20.27 3.38 15.72
CA SER A 151 19.83 4.54 16.51
C SER A 151 21.04 5.42 16.91
N THR A 152 21.44 6.32 16.01
CA THR A 152 22.62 7.19 16.19
C THR A 152 22.22 8.65 16.34
N VAL A 153 23.09 9.48 16.93
CA VAL A 153 22.86 10.94 17.03
C VAL A 153 22.64 11.56 15.64
N ARG A 154 23.41 11.08 14.64
CA ARG A 154 23.28 11.47 13.24
C ARG A 154 21.86 11.18 12.70
N ALA A 155 21.38 9.94 12.84
CA ALA A 155 20.08 9.53 12.34
C ALA A 155 18.94 10.33 12.99
N TRP A 156 18.96 10.48 14.31
CA TRP A 156 17.96 11.27 15.04
C TRP A 156 17.98 12.76 14.65
N THR A 157 19.16 13.35 14.49
CA THR A 157 19.27 14.78 14.14
C THR A 157 18.73 15.05 12.74
N ILE A 158 19.16 14.28 11.75
CA ILE A 158 18.71 14.42 10.36
C ILE A 158 17.21 14.08 10.26
N GLY A 159 16.79 12.97 10.87
CA GLY A 159 15.40 12.52 10.86
C GLY A 159 14.44 13.52 11.50
N LEU A 160 14.74 14.05 12.69
CA LEU A 160 13.89 15.06 13.33
C LEU A 160 13.85 16.37 12.54
N LEU A 161 14.97 16.79 11.95
CA LEU A 161 15.01 18.00 11.12
C LEU A 161 14.09 17.84 9.90
N PHE A 162 14.21 16.73 9.17
CA PHE A 162 13.35 16.46 8.03
C PHE A 162 11.90 16.28 8.43
N ALA A 163 11.62 15.56 9.51
CA ALA A 163 10.26 15.40 10.04
C ALA A 163 9.59 16.75 10.33
N CYS A 164 10.27 17.64 11.05
CA CYS A 164 9.76 18.99 11.33
C CYS A 164 9.57 19.82 10.04
N ALA A 165 10.55 19.80 9.14
CA ALA A 165 10.50 20.58 7.91
C ALA A 165 9.38 20.10 6.96
N GLY A 166 9.31 18.80 6.71
CA GLY A 166 8.31 18.21 5.82
C GLY A 166 6.90 18.34 6.38
N ALA A 167 6.69 18.07 7.67
CA ALA A 167 5.40 18.28 8.33
C ALA A 167 4.95 19.74 8.23
N LEU A 168 5.86 20.71 8.47
CA LEU A 168 5.55 22.13 8.35
C LEU A 168 5.16 22.52 6.92
N ILE A 169 5.94 22.08 5.92
CA ILE A 169 5.68 22.39 4.51
C ILE A 169 4.34 21.82 4.08
N ASN A 170 4.09 20.53 4.36
CA ASN A 170 2.84 19.87 3.99
C ASN A 170 1.65 20.48 4.71
N GLN A 171 1.79 20.86 5.99
CA GLN A 171 0.74 21.54 6.74
C GLN A 171 0.45 22.93 6.15
N LEU A 172 1.48 23.70 5.78
CA LEU A 172 1.34 25.03 5.19
C LEU A 172 0.58 24.98 3.85
N PHE A 173 0.91 24.01 2.99
CA PHE A 173 0.27 23.84 1.69
C PHE A 173 -1.03 23.03 1.71
N SER A 174 -1.43 22.49 2.85
CA SER A 174 -2.63 21.64 2.99
C SER A 174 -3.93 22.31 2.57
N LEU A 175 -4.03 23.64 2.75
CA LEU A 175 -5.21 24.45 2.40
C LEU A 175 -5.16 25.00 0.96
N ARG A 176 -4.06 24.80 0.23
CA ARG A 176 -3.92 25.24 -1.15
C ARG A 176 -4.68 24.29 -2.08
N TYR A 177 -5.35 24.84 -3.09
CA TYR A 177 -5.93 24.07 -4.19
C TYR A 177 -5.30 24.50 -5.53
N PRO A 178 -4.67 23.58 -6.30
CA PRO A 178 -4.40 22.18 -5.96
C PRO A 178 -3.37 22.04 -4.82
N ARG A 179 -3.48 20.95 -4.04
CA ARG A 179 -2.60 20.68 -2.91
C ARG A 179 -1.18 20.43 -3.40
N ILE A 180 -0.19 20.97 -2.69
CA ILE A 180 1.23 20.65 -2.90
C ILE A 180 1.67 19.82 -1.70
N GLU A 181 2.33 18.70 -1.95
CA GLU A 181 2.84 17.80 -0.92
C GLU A 181 4.23 17.34 -1.28
N ILE A 182 5.04 17.16 -0.24
CA ILE A 182 6.32 16.49 -0.29
C ILE A 182 6.12 15.09 0.30
N ASP A 183 6.51 14.09 -0.47
CA ASP A 183 6.50 12.67 -0.11
C ASP A 183 7.77 12.31 0.69
N GLU A 184 7.70 11.30 1.54
CA GLU A 184 8.82 10.76 2.32
C GLU A 184 10.03 10.35 1.46
N ILE A 185 9.81 9.95 0.20
CA ILE A 185 10.87 9.60 -0.75
C ILE A 185 11.86 10.76 -0.94
N VAL A 186 11.39 12.02 -0.84
CA VAL A 186 12.28 13.19 -0.90
C VAL A 186 13.21 13.25 0.31
N ALA A 187 12.69 12.93 1.51
CA ALA A 187 13.52 12.87 2.72
C ALA A 187 14.55 11.74 2.61
N GLN A 188 14.15 10.58 2.07
CA GLN A 188 15.06 9.47 1.78
C GLN A 188 16.17 9.89 0.80
N LEU A 189 15.82 10.52 -0.33
CA LEU A 189 16.81 11.01 -1.30
C LEU A 189 17.81 11.99 -0.69
N LEU A 190 17.34 12.92 0.16
CA LEU A 190 18.18 13.95 0.80
C LEU A 190 18.95 13.42 2.00
N ALA A 191 18.50 12.32 2.62
CA ALA A 191 19.17 11.73 3.78
C ALA A 191 20.52 11.11 3.40
N TYR A 192 20.66 10.55 2.20
CA TYR A 192 21.92 9.99 1.74
C TYR A 192 23.08 11.02 1.67
N PRO A 193 22.97 12.15 0.93
CA PRO A 193 24.02 13.16 0.92
C PRO A 193 24.21 13.81 2.30
N ALA A 194 23.15 14.04 3.07
CA ALA A 194 23.25 14.60 4.42
C ALA A 194 24.00 13.68 5.38
N GLY A 195 23.66 12.38 5.39
CA GLY A 195 24.30 11.36 6.23
C GLY A 195 25.77 11.14 5.84
N THR A 196 26.07 11.13 4.54
CA THR A 196 27.45 11.01 4.03
C THR A 196 28.28 12.25 4.35
N ALA A 197 27.69 13.45 4.25
CA ALA A 197 28.35 14.69 4.64
C ALA A 197 28.63 14.71 6.14
N TRP A 198 27.68 14.27 6.98
CA TRP A 198 27.88 14.14 8.42
C TRP A 198 29.01 13.16 8.74
N ALA A 199 29.03 11.98 8.10
CA ALA A 199 30.09 10.99 8.27
C ALA A 199 31.48 11.54 7.94
N ARG A 200 31.56 12.47 6.98
CA ARG A 200 32.82 13.06 6.52
C ARG A 200 33.28 14.27 7.34
N TRP A 201 32.35 15.09 7.84
CA TRP A 201 32.69 16.38 8.45
C TRP A 201 32.57 16.42 9.97
N VAL A 202 31.76 15.55 10.57
CA VAL A 202 31.61 15.52 12.02
C VAL A 202 32.74 14.69 12.64
N PRO A 203 33.48 15.22 13.62
CA PRO A 203 34.58 14.50 14.24
C PRO A 203 34.07 13.27 15.00
N ASP A 204 34.85 12.20 14.97
CA ASP A 204 34.63 11.00 15.78
C ASP A 204 34.93 11.31 17.25
N ARG A 205 33.91 11.82 17.94
CA ARG A 205 33.92 12.11 19.37
C ARG A 205 32.72 11.47 20.02
N SER A 206 32.92 10.93 21.20
CA SER A 206 31.85 10.47 22.07
C SER A 206 31.58 11.47 23.20
N ILE A 207 30.31 11.72 23.48
CA ILE A 207 29.87 12.53 24.61
C ILE A 207 29.23 11.60 25.62
N ASN A 208 29.66 11.66 26.87
CA ASN A 208 28.97 10.98 27.96
C ASN A 208 27.85 11.89 28.48
N LEU A 209 26.60 11.52 28.22
CA LEU A 209 25.42 12.24 28.68
C LEU A 209 24.56 11.30 29.53
N PHE A 210 24.30 11.68 30.78
CA PHE A 210 23.46 10.91 31.72
C PHE A 210 23.84 9.41 31.85
N GLY A 211 25.14 9.09 31.77
CA GLY A 211 25.64 7.71 31.87
C GLY A 211 25.65 6.92 30.54
N TYR A 212 25.20 7.53 29.43
CA TYR A 212 25.27 6.94 28.10
C TYR A 212 26.38 7.59 27.26
N THR A 213 27.19 6.75 26.61
CA THR A 213 28.22 7.19 25.66
C THR A 213 27.61 7.38 24.29
N LEU A 214 27.34 8.62 23.91
CA LEU A 214 26.77 9.00 22.62
C LEU A 214 27.89 9.29 21.62
N ALA A 215 28.10 8.40 20.65
CA ALA A 215 29.00 8.65 19.54
C ALA A 215 28.39 9.68 18.57
N LEU A 216 29.07 10.82 18.36
CA LEU A 216 28.63 11.85 17.41
C LEU A 216 28.78 11.41 15.95
N ASN A 217 29.79 10.60 15.67
CA ASN A 217 30.02 10.00 14.37
C ASN A 217 30.37 8.50 14.54
N PRO A 218 29.40 7.59 14.37
CA PRO A 218 29.62 6.15 14.57
C PRO A 218 30.32 5.47 13.39
N GLY A 219 30.75 6.23 12.36
CA GLY A 219 31.40 5.70 11.16
C GLY A 219 30.63 6.00 9.87
N PRO A 220 30.85 5.21 8.80
CA PRO A 220 30.15 5.38 7.52
C PRO A 220 28.64 5.38 7.68
N PHE A 221 27.95 6.18 6.86
CA PHE A 221 26.49 6.19 6.85
C PHE A 221 25.98 4.88 6.25
N ASN A 222 25.09 4.19 6.97
CA ASN A 222 24.64 2.85 6.60
C ASN A 222 23.14 2.80 6.28
N ARG A 223 22.70 1.67 5.71
CA ARG A 223 21.31 1.41 5.31
C ARG A 223 20.30 1.49 6.45
N LYS A 224 20.66 1.10 7.69
CA LYS A 224 19.76 1.10 8.86
C LYS A 224 19.49 2.50 9.36
N GLU A 225 20.54 3.33 9.52
CA GLU A 225 20.38 4.75 9.83
C GLU A 225 19.55 5.47 8.77
N HIS A 226 19.82 5.16 7.50
CA HIS A 226 19.09 5.75 6.38
C HIS A 226 17.61 5.39 6.44
N MET A 227 17.28 4.12 6.67
CA MET A 227 15.90 3.68 6.77
C MET A 227 15.18 4.28 7.98
N LEU A 228 15.86 4.41 9.12
CA LEU A 228 15.29 5.08 10.30
C LEU A 228 14.89 6.53 10.00
N ILE A 229 15.72 7.28 9.28
CA ILE A 229 15.38 8.64 8.84
C ILE A 229 14.13 8.64 7.94
N THR A 230 14.05 7.69 7.00
CA THR A 230 12.89 7.54 6.11
C THR A 230 11.60 7.24 6.87
N ILE A 231 11.64 6.33 7.85
CA ILE A 231 10.49 6.02 8.72
C ILE A 231 10.04 7.29 9.48
N MET A 232 10.97 8.06 10.04
CA MET A 232 10.63 9.30 10.73
C MET A 232 9.93 10.31 9.81
N ALA A 233 10.33 10.38 8.53
CA ALA A 233 9.68 11.21 7.53
C ALA A 233 8.27 10.68 7.19
N ASN A 234 8.11 9.38 6.94
CA ASN A 234 6.82 8.76 6.63
C ASN A 234 5.75 9.06 7.71
N VAL A 235 6.13 8.86 8.97
CA VAL A 235 5.24 9.08 10.13
C VAL A 235 4.83 10.55 10.28
N SER A 236 5.70 11.50 9.92
CA SER A 236 5.52 12.92 10.24
C SER A 236 4.96 13.77 9.09
N PHE A 237 5.21 13.40 7.83
CA PHE A 237 4.87 14.25 6.67
C PHE A 237 3.36 14.33 6.41
N GLY A 238 2.61 13.31 6.79
CA GLY A 238 1.17 13.23 6.55
C GLY A 238 0.38 14.21 7.42
N VAL A 239 -0.31 15.17 6.80
CA VAL A 239 -1.18 16.16 7.48
C VAL A 239 -2.25 15.46 8.33
N GLY A 240 -2.34 15.83 9.60
CA GLY A 240 -3.32 15.28 10.53
C GLY A 240 -4.75 15.69 10.17
N TYR A 241 -5.70 14.75 10.20
CA TYR A 241 -7.11 15.05 9.91
C TYR A 241 -7.72 16.09 10.88
N SER A 242 -7.15 16.20 12.09
CA SER A 242 -7.48 17.25 13.05
C SER A 242 -7.39 18.65 12.45
N ALA A 243 -6.47 18.90 11.50
CA ALA A 243 -6.36 20.19 10.81
C ALA A 243 -7.67 20.55 10.09
N TYR A 244 -8.33 19.59 9.44
CA TYR A 244 -9.62 19.82 8.78
C TYR A 244 -10.75 20.03 9.79
N VAL A 245 -10.78 19.24 10.86
CA VAL A 245 -11.79 19.39 11.93
C VAL A 245 -11.70 20.79 12.55
N ILE A 246 -10.49 21.23 12.91
CA ILE A 246 -10.24 22.55 13.50
C ILE A 246 -10.63 23.67 12.53
N VAL A 247 -10.30 23.55 11.24
CA VAL A 247 -10.64 24.56 10.23
C VAL A 247 -12.14 24.66 10.03
N VAL A 248 -12.85 23.53 9.91
CA VAL A 248 -14.33 23.51 9.79
C VAL A 248 -15.00 24.09 11.03
N GLN A 249 -14.47 23.82 12.22
CA GLN A 249 -14.96 24.45 13.45
C GLN A 249 -14.74 25.96 13.43
N ARG A 250 -13.53 26.39 13.09
CA ARG A 250 -13.09 27.78 13.21
C ARG A 250 -13.72 28.70 12.17
N VAL A 251 -13.78 28.29 10.91
CA VAL A 251 -14.05 29.21 9.80
C VAL A 251 -15.50 29.71 9.84
N PRO A 252 -15.76 31.03 9.69
CA PRO A 252 -17.10 31.59 9.77
C PRO A 252 -18.09 31.04 8.73
N THR A 253 -17.59 30.59 7.57
CA THR A 253 -18.41 29.98 6.51
C THR A 253 -18.95 28.59 6.89
N PHE A 254 -18.41 27.97 7.95
CA PHE A 254 -18.83 26.67 8.46
C PHE A 254 -19.45 26.85 9.86
N PHE A 255 -18.78 26.40 10.94
CA PHE A 255 -19.38 26.42 12.29
C PHE A 255 -19.08 27.68 13.10
N ASN A 256 -18.17 28.56 12.65
CA ASN A 256 -17.84 29.84 13.31
C ASN A 256 -17.49 29.74 14.82
N GLN A 257 -16.86 28.65 15.24
CA GLN A 257 -16.48 28.37 16.62
C GLN A 257 -15.08 28.93 16.93
N GLU A 258 -15.01 30.17 17.42
CA GLU A 258 -13.75 30.85 17.75
C GLU A 258 -12.91 30.11 18.81
N TRP A 259 -13.53 29.35 19.71
CA TRP A 259 -12.84 28.59 20.76
C TRP A 259 -11.93 27.48 20.21
N ALA A 260 -12.16 27.00 18.98
CA ALA A 260 -11.30 26.01 18.33
C ALA A 260 -9.87 26.51 18.08
N LYS A 261 -9.60 27.83 18.22
CA LYS A 261 -8.25 28.41 18.20
C LYS A 261 -7.39 28.03 19.41
N GLN A 262 -8.00 27.58 20.50
CA GLN A 262 -7.28 27.34 21.74
C GLN A 262 -6.22 26.27 21.54
N PHE A 263 -4.96 26.63 21.81
CA PHE A 263 -3.80 25.79 21.56
C PHE A 263 -3.89 24.42 22.25
N GLY A 264 -4.38 24.40 23.49
CA GLY A 264 -4.58 23.16 24.26
C GLY A 264 -5.57 22.20 23.58
N TYR A 265 -6.64 22.71 22.98
CA TYR A 265 -7.61 21.89 22.23
C TYR A 265 -6.96 21.29 20.99
N GLN A 266 -6.27 22.10 20.20
CA GLN A 266 -5.64 21.66 18.95
C GLN A 266 -4.59 20.58 19.18
N ILE A 267 -3.75 20.75 20.20
CA ILE A 267 -2.74 19.75 20.56
C ILE A 267 -3.38 18.48 21.10
N SER A 268 -4.31 18.60 22.05
CA SER A 268 -4.94 17.42 22.67
C SER A 268 -5.65 16.58 21.62
N LEU A 269 -6.38 17.24 20.71
CA LEU A 269 -7.10 16.58 19.62
C LEU A 269 -6.14 15.93 18.61
N SER A 270 -5.13 16.67 18.15
CA SER A 270 -4.19 16.20 17.13
C SER A 270 -3.32 15.05 17.62
N LEU A 271 -2.84 15.13 18.87
CA LEU A 271 -2.07 14.05 19.49
C LEU A 271 -2.96 12.85 19.79
N SER A 272 -4.21 13.05 20.21
CA SER A 272 -5.14 11.93 20.45
C SER A 272 -5.33 11.10 19.18
N PHE A 273 -5.67 11.72 18.04
CA PHE A 273 -5.91 10.98 16.79
C PHE A 273 -4.67 10.22 16.30
N GLN A 274 -3.49 10.82 16.39
CA GLN A 274 -2.26 10.21 15.87
C GLN A 274 -1.72 9.11 16.80
N LEU A 275 -1.56 9.42 18.09
CA LEU A 275 -1.00 8.48 19.06
C LEU A 275 -1.89 7.27 19.28
N MET A 276 -3.22 7.42 19.15
CA MET A 276 -4.16 6.30 19.25
C MET A 276 -3.92 5.28 18.13
N GLY A 277 -3.64 5.74 16.90
CA GLY A 277 -3.26 4.87 15.79
C GLY A 277 -1.92 4.16 16.04
N TYR A 278 -0.91 4.87 16.54
CA TYR A 278 0.40 4.26 16.84
C TYR A 278 0.33 3.22 17.96
N GLY A 279 -0.47 3.50 19.00
CA GLY A 279 -0.74 2.54 20.07
C GLY A 279 -1.43 1.28 19.55
N LEU A 280 -2.42 1.43 18.66
CA LEU A 280 -3.13 0.29 18.10
C LEU A 280 -2.25 -0.53 17.13
N ALA A 281 -1.39 0.12 16.34
CA ALA A 281 -0.49 -0.54 15.40
C ALA A 281 0.47 -1.51 16.07
N GLY A 282 1.04 -1.12 17.21
CA GLY A 282 1.91 -1.98 18.00
C GLY A 282 1.20 -3.22 18.57
N LEU A 283 -0.09 -3.09 18.90
CA LEU A 283 -0.94 -4.19 19.35
C LEU A 283 -1.37 -5.11 18.17
N SER A 284 -1.40 -4.59 16.95
CA SER A 284 -1.74 -5.36 15.75
C SER A 284 -0.56 -6.02 15.02
N ARG A 285 0.69 -5.88 15.50
CA ARG A 285 1.90 -6.44 14.87
C ARG A 285 1.81 -7.94 14.54
N ARG A 286 1.15 -8.70 15.42
CA ARG A 286 0.93 -10.15 15.26
C ARG A 286 0.14 -10.51 14.01
N PHE A 287 -0.68 -9.59 13.53
CA PHE A 287 -1.55 -9.80 12.37
C PHE A 287 -1.02 -9.13 11.11
N LEU A 288 -0.32 -7.99 11.25
CA LEU A 288 -0.01 -7.11 10.12
C LEU A 288 1.49 -6.96 9.82
N VAL A 289 2.37 -7.42 10.73
CA VAL A 289 3.82 -7.22 10.63
C VAL A 289 4.55 -8.56 10.56
N TYR A 290 4.35 -9.41 11.58
CA TYR A 290 5.09 -10.69 11.66
C TYR A 290 4.75 -11.71 10.57
N PRO A 291 3.50 -11.84 10.05
CA PRO A 291 3.23 -12.78 8.96
C PRO A 291 4.05 -12.47 7.69
N ALA A 292 4.57 -13.50 7.03
CA ALA A 292 5.27 -13.35 5.75
C ALA A 292 4.35 -12.84 4.63
N ALA A 293 3.06 -13.22 4.67
CA ALA A 293 2.03 -12.77 3.72
C ALA A 293 1.77 -11.25 3.76
N ALA A 294 2.18 -10.56 4.83
CA ALA A 294 2.12 -9.11 4.88
C ALA A 294 3.32 -8.50 4.13
N ILE A 295 3.22 -8.43 2.80
CA ILE A 295 4.29 -7.99 1.88
C ILE A 295 4.54 -6.48 1.95
N TRP A 296 3.47 -5.69 2.00
CA TRP A 296 3.46 -4.23 1.91
C TRP A 296 4.19 -3.70 0.65
N PRO A 297 3.63 -3.85 -0.56
CA PRO A 297 4.32 -3.54 -1.82
C PRO A 297 4.96 -2.15 -1.90
N ARG A 298 4.31 -1.13 -1.31
CA ARG A 298 4.87 0.23 -1.23
C ARG A 298 6.21 0.29 -0.49
N ASN A 299 6.38 -0.49 0.58
CA ASN A 299 7.62 -0.55 1.33
C ASN A 299 8.76 -1.11 0.48
N LEU A 300 8.49 -2.06 -0.42
CA LEU A 300 9.49 -2.62 -1.32
C LEU A 300 10.11 -1.55 -2.21
N ALA A 301 9.32 -0.59 -2.69
CA ALA A 301 9.86 0.54 -3.47
C ALA A 301 10.84 1.39 -2.63
N SER A 302 10.51 1.66 -1.37
CA SER A 302 11.39 2.38 -0.44
C SER A 302 12.67 1.59 -0.12
N ILE A 303 12.57 0.27 0.05
CA ILE A 303 13.73 -0.61 0.30
C ILE A 303 14.63 -0.67 -0.95
N ALA A 304 14.05 -0.84 -2.14
CA ALA A 304 14.80 -0.86 -3.40
C ALA A 304 15.59 0.44 -3.61
N LEU A 305 14.96 1.59 -3.31
CA LEU A 305 15.63 2.88 -3.37
C LEU A 305 16.76 2.99 -2.33
N ASN A 306 16.54 2.54 -1.09
CA ASN A 306 17.59 2.53 -0.06
C ASN A 306 18.78 1.67 -0.48
N ASN A 307 18.52 0.47 -1.00
CA ASN A 307 19.55 -0.43 -1.48
C ASN A 307 20.33 0.20 -2.64
N SER A 308 19.66 0.92 -3.53
CA SER A 308 20.32 1.61 -4.65
C SER A 308 21.32 2.69 -4.23
N PHE A 309 21.12 3.31 -3.06
CA PHE A 309 22.08 4.27 -2.50
C PHE A 309 23.32 3.61 -1.90
N HIS A 310 23.14 2.42 -1.31
CA HIS A 310 24.19 1.71 -0.57
C HIS A 310 24.77 0.51 -1.36
N ALA A 311 24.29 0.28 -2.58
CA ALA A 311 24.78 -0.76 -3.47
C ALA A 311 26.19 -0.43 -3.97
N ASN A 312 27.12 -1.35 -3.70
CA ASN A 312 28.49 -1.28 -4.22
C ASN A 312 28.68 -2.10 -5.51
N GLU A 313 27.62 -2.77 -5.96
CA GLU A 313 27.65 -3.68 -7.10
C GLU A 313 27.00 -3.06 -8.34
N ASN A 314 27.57 -3.32 -9.51
CA ASN A 314 27.05 -2.87 -10.79
C ASN A 314 27.01 -4.07 -11.75
N PRO A 315 26.03 -4.98 -11.56
CA PRO A 315 25.89 -6.18 -12.38
C PRO A 315 25.52 -5.81 -13.82
N ILE A 316 25.81 -6.70 -14.75
CA ILE A 316 25.40 -6.54 -16.15
C ILE A 316 23.95 -7.02 -16.25
N VAL A 317 23.03 -6.13 -16.60
CA VAL A 317 21.60 -6.44 -16.76
C VAL A 317 21.25 -6.32 -18.24
N ASN A 318 20.69 -7.37 -18.84
CA ASN A 318 20.28 -7.41 -20.25
C ASN A 318 21.36 -6.95 -21.24
N GLY A 319 22.62 -7.27 -20.95
CA GLY A 319 23.78 -6.90 -21.76
C GLY A 319 24.28 -5.46 -21.58
N TRP A 320 23.65 -4.65 -20.72
CA TRP A 320 24.05 -3.26 -20.45
C TRP A 320 24.63 -3.14 -19.04
N LYS A 321 25.59 -2.21 -18.86
CA LYS A 321 26.22 -1.93 -17.56
C LYS A 321 26.06 -0.47 -17.19
N ILE A 322 25.03 -0.17 -16.42
CA ILE A 322 24.77 1.16 -15.85
C ILE A 322 24.55 1.03 -14.35
N SER A 323 25.23 1.86 -13.56
CA SER A 323 24.98 1.85 -12.11
C SER A 323 23.58 2.40 -11.81
N GLN A 324 22.91 1.81 -10.82
CA GLN A 324 21.57 2.19 -10.40
C GLN A 324 21.45 3.71 -10.15
N MET A 325 22.45 4.31 -9.49
CA MET A 325 22.51 5.75 -9.24
C MET A 325 22.57 6.61 -10.52
N ARG A 326 23.32 6.19 -11.54
CA ARG A 326 23.41 6.95 -12.81
C ARG A 326 22.08 6.90 -13.55
N PHE A 327 21.47 5.71 -13.60
CA PHE A 327 20.15 5.55 -14.18
C PHE A 327 19.12 6.44 -13.48
N PHE A 328 19.11 6.44 -12.14
CA PHE A 328 18.26 7.33 -11.34
C PHE A 328 18.45 8.81 -11.71
N LEU A 329 19.69 9.30 -11.77
CA LEU A 329 19.96 10.71 -12.09
C LEU A 329 19.52 11.10 -13.51
N TYR A 330 19.66 10.19 -14.48
CA TYR A 330 19.17 10.43 -15.85
C TYR A 330 17.65 10.47 -15.91
N ALA A 331 16.97 9.53 -15.24
CA ALA A 331 15.51 9.53 -15.15
C ALA A 331 14.99 10.76 -14.41
N PHE A 332 15.62 11.14 -13.29
CA PHE A 332 15.29 12.34 -12.51
C PHE A 332 15.44 13.61 -13.36
N GLY A 333 16.56 13.79 -14.05
CA GLY A 333 16.78 14.95 -14.92
C GLY A 333 15.80 15.00 -16.09
N GLY A 334 15.51 13.84 -16.69
CA GLY A 334 14.51 13.71 -17.76
C GLY A 334 13.11 14.10 -17.31
N MET A 335 12.66 13.54 -16.18
CA MET A 335 11.35 13.86 -15.59
C MET A 335 11.28 15.32 -15.13
N PHE A 336 12.35 15.85 -14.52
CA PHE A 336 12.42 17.25 -14.12
C PHE A 336 12.13 18.19 -15.30
N VAL A 337 12.73 17.94 -16.48
CA VAL A 337 12.46 18.73 -17.70
C VAL A 337 11.07 18.43 -18.25
N TYR A 338 10.67 17.16 -18.29
CA TYR A 338 9.38 16.74 -18.82
C TYR A 338 8.20 17.40 -18.10
N PHE A 339 8.23 17.48 -16.76
CA PHE A 339 7.13 18.03 -15.97
C PHE A 339 6.80 19.51 -16.28
N TRP A 340 7.73 20.29 -16.88
CA TRP A 340 7.42 21.66 -17.34
C TRP A 340 6.42 21.67 -18.48
N PHE A 341 6.41 20.63 -19.33
CA PHE A 341 5.54 20.57 -20.50
C PHE A 341 4.07 20.46 -20.11
N PRO A 342 3.59 19.42 -19.40
CA PRO A 342 2.18 19.31 -19.07
C PRO A 342 1.72 20.34 -18.02
N ASN A 343 2.60 20.80 -17.13
CA ASN A 343 2.18 21.69 -16.03
C ASN A 343 2.29 23.18 -16.33
N TYR A 344 3.13 23.60 -17.28
CA TYR A 344 3.39 25.03 -17.52
C TYR A 344 3.38 25.42 -18.99
N ILE A 345 4.10 24.71 -19.86
CA ILE A 345 4.26 25.10 -21.27
C ILE A 345 3.00 24.77 -22.09
N ILE A 346 2.45 23.57 -21.94
CA ILE A 346 1.30 23.05 -22.68
C ILE A 346 0.31 22.40 -21.71
N GLY A 347 -0.47 23.22 -20.99
CA GLY A 347 -1.45 22.73 -20.01
C GLY A 347 -2.48 21.73 -20.56
N ALA A 348 -2.77 21.78 -21.87
CA ALA A 348 -3.66 20.82 -22.53
C ALA A 348 -3.15 19.36 -22.49
N MET A 349 -1.84 19.14 -22.26
CA MET A 349 -1.26 17.81 -22.10
C MET A 349 -1.66 17.14 -20.78
N SER A 350 -2.02 17.92 -19.75
CA SER A 350 -2.42 17.37 -18.45
C SER A 350 -3.84 16.80 -18.47
N TYR A 351 -4.78 17.44 -19.17
CA TYR A 351 -6.14 16.93 -19.37
C TYR A 351 -6.47 16.83 -20.86
N PHE A 352 -6.05 15.72 -21.47
CA PHE A 352 -6.10 15.53 -22.93
C PHE A 352 -7.44 14.91 -23.38
N SER A 353 -8.55 15.63 -23.19
CA SER A 353 -9.91 15.18 -23.55
C SER A 353 -10.26 15.35 -25.04
N TRP A 354 -9.39 14.85 -25.94
CA TRP A 354 -9.52 15.08 -27.39
C TRP A 354 -10.83 14.57 -28.01
N ILE A 355 -11.42 13.51 -27.47
CA ILE A 355 -12.70 12.96 -27.93
C ILE A 355 -13.84 13.98 -27.73
N ALA A 356 -13.81 14.73 -26.62
CA ALA A 356 -14.81 15.76 -26.36
C ALA A 356 -14.74 16.93 -27.36
N TRP A 357 -13.57 17.16 -27.99
CA TRP A 357 -13.39 18.19 -29.01
C TRP A 357 -14.06 17.86 -30.34
N ILE A 358 -14.40 16.58 -30.59
CA ILE A 358 -15.09 16.15 -31.81
C ILE A 358 -16.47 16.82 -31.90
N LYS A 359 -17.17 16.94 -30.77
CA LYS A 359 -18.47 17.62 -30.68
C LYS A 359 -18.62 18.30 -29.31
N PRO A 360 -18.06 19.51 -29.13
CA PRO A 360 -17.99 20.17 -27.82
C PRO A 360 -19.37 20.49 -27.23
N GLU A 361 -20.38 20.73 -28.06
CA GLU A 361 -21.75 21.04 -27.63
C GLU A 361 -22.56 19.82 -27.15
N SER A 362 -22.01 18.60 -27.28
CA SER A 362 -22.73 17.39 -26.91
C SER A 362 -22.55 17.07 -25.44
N ALA A 363 -23.59 17.33 -24.64
CA ALA A 363 -23.61 16.99 -23.21
C ALA A 363 -23.33 15.51 -22.94
N ILE A 364 -23.84 14.60 -23.79
CA ILE A 364 -23.60 13.16 -23.66
C ILE A 364 -22.14 12.82 -23.95
N LEU A 365 -21.54 13.45 -24.97
CA LEU A 365 -20.13 13.20 -25.30
C LEU A 365 -19.21 13.72 -24.20
N ALA A 366 -19.51 14.90 -23.66
CA ALA A 366 -18.80 15.46 -22.51
C ALA A 366 -18.96 14.59 -21.25
N ALA A 367 -20.16 14.05 -20.99
CA ALA A 367 -20.41 13.14 -19.88
C ALA A 367 -19.65 11.81 -20.01
N VAL A 368 -19.52 11.26 -21.22
CA VAL A 368 -18.84 9.98 -21.47
C VAL A 368 -17.31 10.13 -21.49
N ALA A 369 -16.79 11.07 -22.28
CA ALA A 369 -15.37 11.17 -22.59
C ALA A 369 -14.63 12.33 -21.88
N GLY A 370 -15.37 13.24 -21.23
CA GLY A 370 -14.78 14.37 -20.52
C GLY A 370 -14.08 13.97 -19.23
N THR A 371 -13.01 14.70 -18.88
CA THR A 371 -12.17 14.38 -17.71
C THR A 371 -12.57 15.12 -16.42
N ASN A 372 -13.07 16.36 -16.49
CA ASN A 372 -13.37 17.16 -15.28
C ASN A 372 -14.73 16.88 -14.62
N THR A 373 -15.73 16.46 -15.40
CA THR A 373 -17.09 16.19 -14.92
C THR A 373 -17.72 14.95 -15.57
N GLY A 374 -17.00 14.34 -16.52
CA GLY A 374 -17.42 13.13 -17.21
C GLY A 374 -16.86 11.88 -16.55
N LEU A 375 -17.11 10.74 -17.19
CA LEU A 375 -16.67 9.41 -16.78
C LEU A 375 -15.27 9.06 -17.32
N GLY A 376 -14.67 9.91 -18.15
CA GLY A 376 -13.28 9.79 -18.57
C GLY A 376 -12.96 8.66 -19.55
N LEU A 377 -13.93 8.17 -20.33
CA LEU A 377 -13.66 7.17 -21.37
C LEU A 377 -12.77 7.76 -22.47
N ASN A 378 -11.46 7.53 -22.34
CA ASN A 378 -10.46 8.05 -23.27
C ASN A 378 -9.23 7.12 -23.25
N PRO A 379 -8.80 6.57 -24.41
CA PRO A 379 -7.62 5.71 -24.47
C PRO A 379 -6.30 6.44 -24.19
N LEU A 380 -6.25 7.76 -24.38
CA LEU A 380 -5.10 8.61 -24.09
C LEU A 380 -5.56 9.84 -23.31
N PRO A 381 -5.83 9.70 -21.99
CA PRO A 381 -6.46 10.75 -21.20
C PRO A 381 -5.51 11.87 -20.78
N THR A 382 -4.21 11.59 -20.68
CA THR A 382 -3.23 12.53 -20.15
C THR A 382 -1.80 12.16 -20.58
N PHE A 383 -0.93 13.16 -20.61
CA PHE A 383 0.53 13.03 -20.69
C PHE A 383 1.19 13.55 -19.39
N ASP A 384 0.42 13.75 -18.34
CA ASP A 384 0.91 14.19 -17.04
C ASP A 384 0.95 13.02 -16.07
N TRP A 385 2.16 12.69 -15.61
CA TRP A 385 2.37 11.60 -14.67
C TRP A 385 1.61 11.80 -13.36
N ASN A 386 1.40 13.05 -12.92
CA ASN A 386 0.59 13.34 -11.73
C ASN A 386 -0.87 12.93 -11.91
N VAL A 387 -1.40 13.00 -13.13
CA VAL A 387 -2.78 12.59 -13.44
C VAL A 387 -2.86 11.07 -13.60
N VAL A 388 -1.82 10.43 -14.18
CA VAL A 388 -1.72 8.97 -14.27
C VAL A 388 -1.73 8.32 -12.89
N GLU A 389 -0.94 8.85 -11.95
CA GLU A 389 -0.81 8.29 -10.60
C GLU A 389 -1.89 8.74 -9.61
N ALA A 390 -2.83 9.61 -10.03
CA ALA A 390 -3.81 10.22 -9.13
C ALA A 390 -4.73 9.21 -8.42
N SER A 391 -4.97 8.03 -9.02
CA SER A 391 -5.85 6.99 -8.45
C SER A 391 -5.12 5.70 -8.07
N ILE A 392 -4.15 5.27 -8.89
CA ILE A 392 -3.38 4.05 -8.67
C ILE A 392 -1.93 4.36 -9.03
N GLN A 393 -0.98 3.85 -8.24
CA GLN A 393 0.44 3.90 -8.56
C GLN A 393 0.81 2.60 -9.31
N PRO A 394 0.80 2.58 -10.65
CA PRO A 394 0.87 1.33 -11.42
C PRO A 394 2.25 0.65 -11.33
N LEU A 395 3.31 1.40 -11.01
CA LEU A 395 4.66 0.87 -10.87
C LEU A 395 4.90 0.16 -9.53
N ILE A 396 4.09 0.47 -8.51
CA ILE A 396 4.25 -0.04 -7.14
C ILE A 396 3.15 -1.04 -6.80
N SER A 397 1.95 -0.83 -7.35
CA SER A 397 0.79 -1.68 -7.05
C SER A 397 0.88 -2.98 -7.86
N PRO A 398 0.59 -4.14 -7.25
CA PRO A 398 0.58 -5.41 -7.97
C PRO A 398 -0.31 -5.38 -9.21
N PHE A 399 0.10 -6.12 -10.26
CA PHE A 399 -0.63 -6.15 -11.53
C PHE A 399 -2.08 -6.61 -11.36
N PHE A 400 -2.32 -7.66 -10.55
CA PHE A 400 -3.67 -8.18 -10.32
C PHE A 400 -4.60 -7.12 -9.70
N ALA A 401 -4.07 -6.29 -8.78
CA ALA A 401 -4.83 -5.24 -8.12
C ALA A 401 -5.18 -4.12 -9.12
N THR A 402 -4.23 -3.76 -9.99
CA THR A 402 -4.44 -2.79 -11.07
C THR A 402 -5.47 -3.30 -12.07
N PHE A 403 -5.39 -4.57 -12.46
CA PHE A 403 -6.33 -5.19 -13.39
C PHE A 403 -7.74 -5.32 -12.81
N ASN A 404 -7.86 -5.66 -11.53
CA ASN A 404 -9.16 -5.71 -10.84
C ASN A 404 -9.83 -4.32 -10.79
N ASN A 405 -9.07 -3.26 -10.47
CA ASN A 405 -9.58 -1.89 -10.55
C ASN A 405 -10.04 -1.52 -11.97
N PHE A 406 -9.30 -1.94 -13.00
CA PHE A 406 -9.68 -1.73 -14.39
C PHE A 406 -11.01 -2.42 -14.74
N ILE A 407 -11.23 -3.66 -14.30
CA ILE A 407 -12.52 -4.36 -14.43
C ILE A 407 -13.63 -3.62 -13.66
N GLY A 408 -13.34 -3.17 -12.44
CA GLY A 408 -14.25 -2.36 -11.62
C GLY A 408 -14.68 -1.06 -12.33
N MET A 409 -13.75 -0.41 -13.01
CA MET A 409 -14.02 0.77 -13.83
C MET A 409 -14.92 0.43 -15.03
N LEU A 410 -14.58 -0.62 -15.80
CA LEU A 410 -15.37 -1.03 -16.97
C LEU A 410 -16.80 -1.46 -16.61
N THR A 411 -16.99 -2.07 -15.45
CA THR A 411 -18.30 -2.50 -14.96
C THR A 411 -19.12 -1.33 -14.40
N THR A 412 -18.49 -0.40 -13.69
CA THR A 412 -19.16 0.77 -13.10
C THR A 412 -19.57 1.80 -14.16
N PHE A 413 -18.79 1.95 -15.23
CA PHE A 413 -19.03 2.92 -16.30
C PHE A 413 -20.47 2.88 -16.87
N PRO A 414 -20.97 1.75 -17.41
CA PRO A 414 -22.32 1.68 -17.97
C PRO A 414 -23.41 1.86 -16.89
N ILE A 415 -23.15 1.49 -15.64
CA ILE A 415 -24.11 1.63 -14.53
C ILE A 415 -24.35 3.11 -14.22
N VAL A 416 -23.27 3.87 -14.00
CA VAL A 416 -23.37 5.31 -13.72
C VAL A 416 -24.00 6.05 -14.89
N LEU A 417 -23.61 5.70 -16.13
CA LEU A 417 -24.20 6.29 -17.33
C LEU A 417 -25.71 5.99 -17.42
N SER A 418 -26.14 4.78 -17.09
CA SER A 418 -27.56 4.39 -17.10
C SER A 418 -28.36 5.14 -16.05
N ILE A 419 -27.84 5.28 -14.82
CA ILE A 419 -28.47 6.07 -13.74
C ILE A 419 -28.72 7.51 -14.22
N TRP A 420 -27.71 8.12 -14.83
CA TRP A 420 -27.79 9.50 -15.32
C TRP A 420 -28.75 9.66 -16.51
N LEU A 421 -28.67 8.79 -17.52
CA LEU A 421 -29.53 8.87 -18.71
C LEU A 421 -31.01 8.57 -18.41
N THR A 422 -31.29 7.68 -17.45
CA THR A 422 -32.65 7.38 -17.00
C THR A 422 -33.20 8.42 -16.02
N ASN A 423 -32.40 9.43 -15.67
CA ASN A 423 -32.72 10.43 -14.66
C ASN A 423 -33.10 9.82 -13.30
N THR A 424 -32.48 8.69 -12.95
CA THR A 424 -32.70 8.05 -11.65
C THR A 424 -32.18 8.98 -10.54
N TRP A 425 -32.98 9.17 -9.49
CA TRP A 425 -32.70 10.12 -8.40
C TRP A 425 -32.48 11.58 -8.83
N TYR A 426 -33.10 12.01 -9.94
CA TYR A 426 -32.99 13.38 -10.48
C TYR A 426 -31.56 13.76 -10.93
N THR A 427 -30.70 12.76 -11.14
CA THR A 427 -29.28 12.96 -11.46
C THR A 427 -29.05 13.51 -12.87
N GLY A 428 -30.00 13.34 -13.79
CA GLY A 428 -29.86 13.78 -15.19
C GLY A 428 -29.79 15.31 -15.36
N HIS A 429 -30.18 16.06 -14.33
CA HIS A 429 -30.06 17.53 -14.29
C HIS A 429 -28.75 18.02 -13.66
N LEU A 430 -27.93 17.11 -13.15
CA LEU A 430 -26.67 17.39 -12.48
C LEU A 430 -25.49 16.91 -13.35
N PRO A 431 -24.26 17.40 -13.11
CA PRO A 431 -23.07 16.79 -13.69
C PRO A 431 -23.04 15.29 -13.38
N ILE A 432 -22.73 14.44 -14.38
CA ILE A 432 -22.74 12.98 -14.21
C ILE A 432 -21.79 12.52 -13.10
N ASN A 433 -20.64 13.19 -12.95
CA ASN A 433 -19.66 12.92 -11.93
C ASN A 433 -19.25 14.22 -11.23
N SER A 434 -19.55 14.34 -9.94
CA SER A 434 -19.14 15.46 -9.09
C SER A 434 -19.19 15.07 -7.63
N ASN A 435 -18.16 15.45 -6.87
CA ASN A 435 -18.10 15.28 -5.42
C ASN A 435 -18.84 16.36 -4.63
N ARG A 436 -19.51 17.31 -5.30
CA ARG A 436 -20.24 18.40 -4.67
C ARG A 436 -21.71 18.01 -4.43
N PRO A 437 -22.32 18.41 -3.30
CA PRO A 437 -23.75 18.31 -3.10
C PRO A 437 -24.51 19.46 -3.78
N PHE A 438 -25.73 19.19 -4.22
CA PHE A 438 -26.59 20.14 -4.94
C PHE A 438 -27.95 20.32 -4.26
N ASP A 439 -28.57 21.48 -4.48
CA ASP A 439 -29.97 21.74 -4.12
C ASP A 439 -30.94 21.35 -5.25
N ARG A 440 -32.25 21.50 -4.99
CA ARG A 440 -33.33 21.18 -5.95
C ARG A 440 -33.26 21.96 -7.26
N PHE A 441 -32.49 23.05 -7.32
CA PHE A 441 -32.30 23.87 -8.51
C PHE A 441 -31.00 23.54 -9.24
N GLY A 442 -30.21 22.58 -8.75
CA GLY A 442 -28.90 22.21 -9.30
C GLY A 442 -27.78 23.19 -8.93
N HIS A 443 -28.01 24.11 -7.99
CA HIS A 443 -26.95 24.95 -7.44
C HIS A 443 -26.21 24.22 -6.33
N GLN A 444 -25.01 24.70 -5.99
CA GLN A 444 -24.24 24.15 -4.89
C GLN A 444 -25.01 24.27 -3.56
N TYR A 445 -25.11 23.18 -2.82
CA TYR A 445 -25.87 23.11 -1.59
C TYR A 445 -25.28 24.03 -0.50
N LYS A 446 -26.13 24.89 0.08
CA LYS A 446 -25.72 25.80 1.16
C LYS A 446 -25.97 25.18 2.52
N VAL A 447 -24.90 24.69 3.14
CA VAL A 447 -24.97 24.04 4.47
C VAL A 447 -25.46 25.02 5.55
N THR A 448 -25.13 26.31 5.45
CA THR A 448 -25.56 27.34 6.41
C THR A 448 -27.07 27.56 6.47
N GLU A 449 -27.83 27.13 5.47
CA GLU A 449 -29.29 27.26 5.46
C GLU A 449 -30.00 26.13 6.23
N VAL A 450 -29.26 25.11 6.68
CA VAL A 450 -29.83 23.90 7.32
C VAL A 450 -29.16 23.55 8.65
N VAL A 451 -28.33 24.46 9.16
CA VAL A 451 -27.70 24.36 10.47
C VAL A 451 -27.98 25.62 11.27
N ASP A 452 -28.17 25.47 12.59
CA ASP A 452 -28.32 26.59 13.50
C ASP A 452 -26.96 27.26 13.82
N ASP A 453 -26.99 28.34 14.61
CA ASP A 453 -25.79 29.08 15.05
C ASP A 453 -24.80 28.21 15.86
N ASN A 454 -25.24 27.07 16.39
CA ASN A 454 -24.41 26.13 17.14
C ASN A 454 -23.86 25.00 16.24
N GLY A 455 -24.23 24.97 14.95
CA GLY A 455 -23.86 23.93 14.00
C GLY A 455 -24.70 22.66 14.12
N PHE A 456 -25.85 22.72 14.80
CA PHE A 456 -26.81 21.62 14.84
C PHE A 456 -27.72 21.64 13.62
N TYR A 457 -28.11 20.46 13.16
CA TYR A 457 -29.08 20.32 12.07
C TYR A 457 -30.44 20.91 12.46
N ASP A 458 -30.97 21.81 11.61
CA ASP A 458 -32.31 22.35 11.72
C ASP A 458 -33.22 21.70 10.66
N GLN A 459 -34.12 20.84 11.13
CA GLN A 459 -35.07 20.13 10.28
C GLN A 459 -36.06 21.07 9.58
N ALA A 460 -36.55 22.10 10.27
CA ALA A 460 -37.54 23.02 9.69
C ALA A 460 -36.90 23.87 8.59
N ALA A 461 -35.66 24.32 8.81
CA ALA A 461 -34.89 25.05 7.80
C ALA A 461 -34.55 24.15 6.59
N TYR A 462 -34.19 22.89 6.82
CA TYR A 462 -33.98 21.90 5.76
C TYR A 462 -35.21 21.68 4.87
N GLU A 463 -36.37 21.48 5.49
CA GLU A 463 -37.64 21.30 4.77
C GLU A 463 -38.04 22.55 3.98
N ALA A 464 -37.72 23.74 4.49
CA ALA A 464 -37.97 25.01 3.81
C ALA A 464 -37.02 25.28 2.64
N TYR A 465 -35.74 24.89 2.77
CA TYR A 465 -34.71 25.12 1.76
C TYR A 465 -34.77 24.10 0.62
N SER A 466 -34.25 22.89 0.85
CA SER A 466 -34.14 21.85 -0.17
C SER A 466 -33.62 20.52 0.40
N PRO A 467 -34.12 19.38 -0.10
CA PRO A 467 -33.41 18.11 -0.02
C PRO A 467 -32.03 18.20 -0.68
N LEU A 468 -31.13 17.31 -0.25
CA LEU A 468 -29.77 17.21 -0.79
C LEU A 468 -29.75 16.25 -1.99
N TYR A 469 -29.16 16.70 -3.10
CA TYR A 469 -29.01 15.93 -4.33
C TYR A 469 -27.54 15.65 -4.62
N LEU A 470 -27.26 14.45 -5.15
CA LEU A 470 -25.92 13.98 -5.48
C LEU A 470 -25.83 13.67 -6.98
N SER A 471 -24.63 13.79 -7.55
CA SER A 471 -24.37 13.30 -8.91
C SER A 471 -24.54 11.78 -9.01
N ALA A 472 -24.80 11.27 -10.22
CA ALA A 472 -24.94 9.83 -10.45
C ALA A 472 -23.70 9.05 -9.99
N GLY A 473 -22.50 9.56 -10.32
CA GLY A 473 -21.24 8.97 -9.89
C GLY A 473 -21.06 8.95 -8.38
N GLN A 474 -21.36 10.06 -7.69
CA GLN A 474 -21.22 10.16 -6.24
C GLN A 474 -22.24 9.29 -5.49
N ALA A 475 -23.49 9.23 -5.97
CA ALA A 475 -24.52 8.39 -5.38
C ALA A 475 -24.15 6.90 -5.50
N PHE A 476 -23.69 6.46 -6.68
CA PHE A 476 -23.23 5.09 -6.88
C PHE A 476 -22.01 4.77 -6.01
N LEU A 477 -21.04 5.68 -5.93
CA LEU A 477 -19.85 5.53 -5.09
C LEU A 477 -20.21 5.28 -3.61
N TYR A 478 -21.14 6.04 -3.05
CA TYR A 478 -21.61 5.78 -1.68
C TYR A 478 -22.27 4.41 -1.53
N GLY A 479 -23.09 3.99 -2.50
CA GLY A 479 -23.66 2.65 -2.55
C GLY A 479 -22.59 1.56 -2.56
N SER A 480 -21.55 1.73 -3.39
CA SER A 480 -20.41 0.80 -3.46
C SER A 480 -19.63 0.73 -2.15
N PHE A 481 -19.46 1.85 -1.44
CA PHE A 481 -18.84 1.83 -0.11
C PHE A 481 -19.66 0.99 0.88
N PHE A 482 -20.99 1.12 0.91
CA PHE A 482 -21.80 0.26 1.79
C PHE A 482 -21.71 -1.22 1.45
N ALA A 483 -21.45 -1.58 0.19
CA ALA A 483 -21.19 -2.96 -0.21
C ALA A 483 -19.77 -3.44 0.17
N VAL A 484 -18.76 -2.57 0.09
CA VAL A 484 -17.36 -2.96 0.34
C VAL A 484 -17.11 -3.31 1.80
N TYR A 485 -17.76 -2.63 2.76
CA TYR A 485 -17.55 -2.88 4.19
C TYR A 485 -17.87 -4.32 4.65
N PRO A 486 -19.08 -4.87 4.41
CA PRO A 486 -19.35 -6.27 4.71
C PRO A 486 -18.50 -7.21 3.85
N ALA A 487 -18.23 -6.86 2.58
CA ALA A 487 -17.37 -7.67 1.71
C ALA A 487 -15.95 -7.81 2.27
N THR A 488 -15.37 -6.76 2.84
CA THR A 488 -14.06 -6.79 3.52
C THR A 488 -14.06 -7.78 4.69
N LEU A 489 -15.10 -7.76 5.53
CA LEU A 489 -15.19 -8.69 6.67
C LEU A 489 -15.35 -10.14 6.21
N VAL A 490 -16.21 -10.37 5.22
CA VAL A 490 -16.44 -11.71 4.64
C VAL A 490 -15.17 -12.21 3.95
N TYR A 491 -14.47 -11.36 3.20
CA TYR A 491 -13.20 -11.70 2.55
C TYR A 491 -12.14 -12.10 3.57
N ALA A 492 -11.93 -11.26 4.60
CA ALA A 492 -10.97 -11.57 5.67
C ALA A 492 -11.30 -12.89 6.39
N PHE A 493 -12.60 -13.19 6.60
CA PHE A 493 -13.02 -14.45 7.19
C PHE A 493 -12.87 -15.67 6.26
N LEU A 494 -13.20 -15.54 4.98
CA LEU A 494 -13.14 -16.67 4.04
C LEU A 494 -11.71 -17.03 3.64
N TYR A 495 -10.83 -16.04 3.50
CA TYR A 495 -9.47 -16.28 3.01
C TYR A 495 -8.44 -16.27 4.14
N HIS A 496 -8.57 -15.41 5.15
CA HIS A 496 -7.53 -15.20 6.16
C HIS A 496 -7.92 -15.62 7.59
N ARG A 497 -9.03 -16.36 7.78
CA ARG A 497 -9.44 -16.81 9.14
C ARG A 497 -8.36 -17.60 9.87
N HIS A 498 -7.56 -18.40 9.17
CA HIS A 498 -6.57 -19.26 9.81
C HIS A 498 -5.44 -18.41 10.41
N GLU A 499 -4.94 -17.45 9.65
CA GLU A 499 -3.97 -16.45 10.10
C GLU A 499 -4.53 -15.59 11.24
N ILE A 500 -5.75 -15.08 11.10
CA ILE A 500 -6.42 -14.25 12.12
C ILE A 500 -6.59 -15.05 13.42
N VAL A 501 -7.08 -16.30 13.35
CA VAL A 501 -7.26 -17.16 14.53
C VAL A 501 -5.92 -17.53 15.16
N ARG A 502 -4.87 -17.79 14.37
CA ARG A 502 -3.51 -18.05 14.87
C ARG A 502 -2.98 -16.83 15.61
N GLY A 503 -3.15 -15.64 15.05
CA GLY A 503 -2.83 -14.36 15.69
C GLY A 503 -3.53 -14.19 17.04
N PHE A 504 -4.85 -14.38 17.10
CA PHE A 504 -5.63 -14.30 18.35
C PHE A 504 -5.22 -15.37 19.39
N LYS A 505 -5.00 -16.62 18.96
CA LYS A 505 -4.53 -17.68 19.86
C LYS A 505 -3.15 -17.37 20.43
N SER A 506 -2.24 -16.79 19.64
CA SER A 506 -0.91 -16.38 20.11
C SER A 506 -1.00 -15.29 21.19
N LEU A 507 -1.93 -14.34 21.02
CA LEU A 507 -2.18 -13.24 21.96
C LEU A 507 -2.64 -13.77 23.32
N ILE A 508 -3.58 -14.72 23.31
CA ILE A 508 -4.10 -15.35 24.54
C ILE A 508 -3.02 -16.19 25.23
N ARG A 509 -2.20 -16.92 24.46
CA ARG A 509 -1.16 -17.82 24.99
C ARG A 509 0.13 -17.10 25.41
N ARG A 510 0.26 -15.79 25.15
CA ARG A 510 1.47 -14.98 25.42
C ARG A 510 2.77 -15.60 24.89
N LYS A 511 2.70 -16.42 23.84
CA LYS A 511 3.89 -16.93 23.16
C LYS A 511 4.48 -15.82 22.26
N ASP A 512 5.80 -15.81 22.14
CA ASP A 512 6.51 -14.96 21.18
C ASP A 512 6.17 -15.45 19.76
N PRO A 513 5.43 -14.67 18.95
CA PRO A 513 5.04 -15.07 17.59
C PRO A 513 6.24 -15.32 16.69
N ARG A 514 7.39 -14.71 16.97
CA ARG A 514 8.60 -14.81 16.14
C ARG A 514 9.25 -16.19 16.18
N HIS A 515 8.98 -16.98 17.22
CA HIS A 515 9.47 -18.36 17.34
C HIS A 515 8.53 -19.37 16.66
N ASP A 516 7.25 -19.04 16.56
CA ASP A 516 6.26 -19.87 15.85
C ASP A 516 6.23 -19.56 14.33
N ASN A 517 6.62 -18.33 13.91
CA ASN A 517 6.77 -17.96 12.50
C ASN A 517 8.15 -18.35 11.96
N LYS A 518 8.19 -19.28 11.00
CA LYS A 518 9.41 -19.80 10.36
C LYS A 518 10.06 -18.84 9.35
N ASP A 519 9.49 -17.66 9.15
CA ASP A 519 9.96 -16.67 8.18
C ASP A 519 11.36 -16.12 8.53
N VAL A 520 12.19 -15.94 7.50
CA VAL A 520 13.60 -15.54 7.64
C VAL A 520 13.75 -14.19 8.35
N HIS A 521 12.91 -13.21 8.04
CA HIS A 521 13.02 -11.87 8.62
C HIS A 521 12.61 -11.85 10.10
N ASN A 522 11.63 -12.67 10.50
CA ASN A 522 11.32 -12.85 11.92
C ASN A 522 12.49 -13.50 12.68
N ARG A 523 13.17 -14.49 12.09
CA ARG A 523 14.35 -15.14 12.68
C ARG A 523 15.52 -14.16 12.83
N LEU A 524 15.79 -13.34 11.81
CA LEU A 524 16.81 -12.29 11.88
C LEU A 524 16.48 -11.25 12.96
N MET A 525 15.20 -10.85 13.05
CA MET A 525 14.74 -9.90 14.08
C MET A 525 14.81 -10.44 15.51
N ALA A 526 14.91 -11.75 15.72
CA ALA A 526 15.04 -12.35 17.05
C ALA A 526 16.33 -11.94 17.77
N ALA A 527 17.35 -11.46 17.04
CA ALA A 527 18.58 -10.91 17.63
C ALA A 527 18.35 -9.57 18.35
N TYR A 528 17.25 -8.86 18.06
CA TYR A 528 16.95 -7.56 18.63
C TYR A 528 15.91 -7.64 19.76
N PRO A 529 16.10 -6.85 20.84
CA PRO A 529 15.09 -6.74 21.87
C PRO A 529 13.84 -6.07 21.30
N GLU A 530 12.70 -6.76 21.41
CA GLU A 530 11.43 -6.25 20.91
C GLU A 530 10.86 -5.17 21.84
N ALA A 531 10.23 -4.14 21.26
CA ALA A 531 9.44 -3.19 22.02
C ALA A 531 8.25 -3.90 22.72
N PRO A 532 8.13 -3.84 24.06
CA PRO A 532 7.05 -4.50 24.78
C PRO A 532 5.66 -3.97 24.39
N GLU A 533 4.66 -4.84 24.35
CA GLU A 533 3.27 -4.46 24.03
C GLU A 533 2.72 -3.39 25.00
N TRP A 534 3.21 -3.34 26.25
CA TRP A 534 2.76 -2.35 27.23
C TRP A 534 3.20 -0.91 26.90
N TRP A 535 4.27 -0.70 26.10
CA TRP A 535 4.65 0.63 25.62
C TRP A 535 3.55 1.19 24.73
N TYR A 536 3.08 0.37 23.78
CA TYR A 536 1.98 0.71 22.89
C TYR A 536 0.65 0.86 23.62
N ALA A 537 0.36 0.00 24.59
CA ALA A 537 -0.82 0.15 25.45
C ALA A 537 -0.78 1.45 26.25
N SER A 538 0.39 1.86 26.75
CA SER A 538 0.56 3.12 27.50
C SER A 538 0.33 4.34 26.59
N ILE A 539 0.86 4.31 25.36
CA ILE A 539 0.62 5.34 24.35
C ILE A 539 -0.88 5.43 24.01
N LEU A 540 -1.54 4.27 23.86
CA LEU A 540 -2.98 4.21 23.59
C LEU A 540 -3.79 4.83 24.74
N LEU A 541 -3.48 4.50 25.99
CA LEU A 541 -4.14 5.07 27.16
C LEU A 541 -3.91 6.58 27.30
N LEU A 542 -2.69 7.05 27.03
CA LEU A 542 -2.38 8.48 26.98
C LEU A 542 -3.21 9.19 25.89
N ALA A 543 -3.30 8.59 24.70
CA ALA A 543 -4.06 9.14 23.58
C ALA A 543 -5.57 9.22 23.89
N ILE A 544 -6.13 8.20 24.58
CA ILE A 544 -7.50 8.22 25.09
C ILE A 544 -7.67 9.36 26.09
N GLY A 545 -6.74 9.52 27.03
CA GLY A 545 -6.76 10.62 28.01
C GLY A 545 -6.78 12.00 27.34
N LEU A 546 -5.93 12.23 26.33
CA LEU A 546 -5.93 13.47 25.54
C LEU A 546 -7.24 13.68 24.79
N GLY A 547 -7.85 12.62 24.26
CA GLY A 547 -9.14 12.69 23.59
C GLY A 547 -10.29 13.04 24.56
N LEU A 548 -10.26 12.49 25.78
CA LEU A 548 -11.20 12.84 26.84
C LEU A 548 -11.06 14.32 27.26
N ILE A 549 -9.83 14.83 27.37
CA ILE A 549 -9.58 16.26 27.63
C ILE A 549 -10.18 17.11 26.50
N ALA A 550 -9.93 16.74 25.24
CA ALA A 550 -10.47 17.47 24.09
C ALA A 550 -12.01 17.50 24.05
N ILE A 551 -12.67 16.43 24.48
CA ILE A 551 -14.14 16.33 24.50
C ILE A 551 -14.74 17.03 25.71
N LEU A 552 -14.19 16.82 26.92
CA LEU A 552 -14.81 17.22 28.19
C LEU A 552 -14.44 18.64 28.63
N CYS A 553 -13.24 19.12 28.31
CA CYS A 553 -12.77 20.44 28.76
C CYS A 553 -13.15 21.58 27.81
N TYR A 554 -13.64 21.27 26.61
CA TYR A 554 -13.98 22.24 25.58
C TYR A 554 -15.44 22.09 25.15
N PRO A 555 -16.09 23.16 24.64
CA PRO A 555 -17.51 23.16 24.29
C PRO A 555 -17.76 22.44 22.95
N THR A 556 -17.43 21.15 22.90
CA THR A 556 -17.65 20.27 21.74
C THR A 556 -19.09 19.76 21.65
N HIS A 557 -19.85 19.87 22.76
CA HIS A 557 -21.19 19.29 22.92
C HIS A 557 -21.24 17.79 22.55
N THR A 558 -20.11 17.10 22.61
CA THR A 558 -19.95 15.71 22.20
C THR A 558 -19.89 14.81 23.43
N THR A 559 -20.54 13.65 23.39
CA THR A 559 -20.42 12.67 24.47
C THR A 559 -19.13 11.87 24.34
N VAL A 560 -18.59 11.37 25.45
CA VAL A 560 -17.41 10.47 25.43
C VAL A 560 -17.66 9.18 24.63
N GLY A 561 -18.93 8.83 24.38
CA GLY A 561 -19.31 7.71 23.53
C GLY A 561 -18.75 7.82 22.11
N ALA A 562 -18.58 9.03 21.57
CA ALA A 562 -18.03 9.22 20.22
C ALA A 562 -16.60 8.67 20.12
N LEU A 563 -15.80 8.80 21.18
CA LEU A 563 -14.44 8.27 21.25
C LEU A 563 -14.45 6.75 21.35
N PHE A 564 -15.14 6.17 22.34
CA PHE A 564 -15.07 4.74 22.59
C PHE A 564 -15.75 3.91 21.50
N MET A 565 -16.87 4.38 20.94
CA MET A 565 -17.53 3.69 19.83
C MET A 565 -16.74 3.84 18.53
N GLY A 566 -16.10 5.00 18.30
CA GLY A 566 -15.18 5.17 17.17
C GLY A 566 -13.97 4.23 17.28
N LEU A 567 -13.35 4.15 18.45
CA LEU A 567 -12.26 3.21 18.71
C LEU A 567 -12.70 1.75 18.55
N ALA A 568 -13.93 1.39 18.96
CA ALA A 568 -14.48 0.06 18.74
C ALA A 568 -14.63 -0.25 17.23
N LEU A 569 -15.08 0.73 16.43
CA LEU A 569 -15.13 0.59 14.97
C LEU A 569 -13.73 0.35 14.40
N ALA A 570 -12.72 1.10 14.85
CA ALA A 570 -11.34 0.91 14.42
C ALA A 570 -10.83 -0.50 14.78
N LEU A 571 -11.08 -0.97 16.00
CA LEU A 571 -10.66 -2.31 16.46
C LEU A 571 -11.24 -3.44 15.62
N ILE A 572 -12.50 -3.30 15.15
CA ILE A 572 -13.16 -4.31 14.32
C ILE A 572 -12.52 -4.37 12.92
N PHE A 573 -12.18 -3.22 12.35
CA PHE A 573 -11.80 -3.12 10.93
C PHE A 573 -10.29 -3.05 10.67
N VAL A 574 -9.46 -2.75 11.68
CA VAL A 574 -8.00 -2.66 11.52
C VAL A 574 -7.40 -3.95 10.94
N VAL A 575 -7.74 -5.12 11.50
CA VAL A 575 -7.17 -6.38 11.02
C VAL A 575 -7.69 -6.75 9.63
N PRO A 576 -9.01 -6.78 9.36
CA PRO A 576 -9.54 -7.08 8.03
C PRO A 576 -9.02 -6.15 6.92
N ILE A 577 -9.01 -4.84 7.17
CA ILE A 577 -8.52 -3.88 6.18
C ILE A 577 -7.01 -4.00 6.04
N GLY A 578 -6.28 -4.18 7.14
CA GLY A 578 -4.83 -4.28 7.12
C GLY A 578 -4.32 -5.48 6.35
N VAL A 579 -4.97 -6.65 6.45
CA VAL A 579 -4.60 -7.83 5.68
C VAL A 579 -4.76 -7.59 4.17
N ILE A 580 -5.89 -6.98 3.75
CA ILE A 580 -6.10 -6.62 2.34
C ILE A 580 -5.05 -5.61 1.89
N PHE A 581 -4.81 -4.57 2.69
CA PHE A 581 -3.91 -3.49 2.32
C PHE A 581 -2.45 -3.96 2.22
N ALA A 582 -2.01 -4.83 3.14
CA ALA A 582 -0.66 -5.39 3.15
C ALA A 582 -0.34 -6.24 1.92
N VAL A 583 -1.34 -6.84 1.26
CA VAL A 583 -1.14 -7.64 0.05
C VAL A 583 -1.38 -6.82 -1.23
N THR A 584 -2.46 -6.04 -1.25
CA THR A 584 -2.95 -5.39 -2.48
C THR A 584 -2.44 -3.97 -2.70
N ASN A 585 -1.87 -3.34 -1.67
CA ASN A 585 -1.59 -1.90 -1.63
C ASN A 585 -2.86 -1.03 -1.80
N GLN A 586 -4.06 -1.59 -1.62
CA GLN A 586 -5.35 -0.88 -1.66
C GLN A 586 -5.94 -0.76 -0.26
N GLU A 587 -6.08 0.47 0.22
CA GLU A 587 -6.64 0.77 1.54
C GLU A 587 -8.16 0.99 1.44
N VAL A 588 -8.96 0.13 2.10
CA VAL A 588 -10.40 0.34 2.19
C VAL A 588 -10.70 1.43 3.22
N THR A 589 -11.17 2.59 2.77
CA THR A 589 -11.43 3.73 3.65
C THR A 589 -12.72 3.56 4.47
N LEU A 590 -12.63 3.71 5.79
CA LEU A 590 -13.78 3.73 6.71
C LEU A 590 -14.53 5.07 6.73
N ASN A 591 -14.14 6.03 5.88
CA ASN A 591 -14.67 7.39 5.88
C ASN A 591 -16.22 7.41 5.85
N VAL A 592 -16.84 6.75 4.87
CA VAL A 592 -18.30 6.75 4.68
C VAL A 592 -19.02 5.98 5.78
N LEU A 593 -18.49 4.83 6.20
CA LEU A 593 -19.08 4.04 7.28
C LEU A 593 -19.08 4.83 8.60
N ALA A 594 -17.96 5.48 8.92
CA ALA A 594 -17.81 6.20 10.17
C ALA A 594 -18.70 7.46 10.19
N GLU A 595 -18.81 8.18 9.06
CA GLU A 595 -19.77 9.28 8.91
C GLU A 595 -21.21 8.81 9.12
N PHE A 596 -21.61 7.71 8.47
CA PHE A 596 -22.97 7.18 8.59
C PHE A 596 -23.31 6.76 10.01
N ILE A 597 -22.47 5.92 10.65
CA ILE A 597 -22.69 5.47 12.03
C ILE A 597 -22.67 6.66 12.99
N GLY A 598 -21.70 7.57 12.84
CA GLY A 598 -21.60 8.77 13.67
C GLY A 598 -22.83 9.67 13.56
N GLY A 599 -23.35 9.88 12.36
CA GLY A 599 -24.55 10.67 12.12
C GLY A 599 -25.83 10.05 12.71
N VAL A 600 -25.94 8.72 12.67
CA VAL A 600 -27.07 7.99 13.28
C VAL A 600 -26.99 8.00 14.81
N LEU A 601 -25.79 7.84 15.39
CA LEU A 601 -25.59 7.80 16.85
C LEU A 601 -25.69 9.18 17.51
N PHE A 602 -25.32 10.23 16.78
CA PHE A 602 -25.33 11.61 17.27
C PHE A 602 -26.16 12.51 16.34
N PRO A 603 -27.49 12.30 16.29
CA PRO A 603 -28.33 12.99 15.33
C PRO A 603 -28.26 14.50 15.54
N GLY A 604 -28.06 15.20 14.43
CA GLY A 604 -27.98 16.66 14.38
C GLY A 604 -26.69 17.27 14.91
N ASN A 605 -25.78 16.52 15.54
CA ASN A 605 -24.51 17.07 16.04
C ASN A 605 -23.34 16.76 15.09
N ALA A 606 -23.06 17.70 14.18
CA ALA A 606 -21.99 17.56 13.20
C ALA A 606 -20.58 17.47 13.82
N LEU A 607 -20.37 18.08 14.99
CA LEU A 607 -19.10 17.94 15.73
C LEU A 607 -18.91 16.52 16.25
N ALA A 608 -19.93 15.96 16.88
CA ALA A 608 -19.87 14.60 17.42
C ALA A 608 -19.64 13.58 16.31
N MET A 609 -20.25 13.78 15.13
CA MET A 609 -19.99 12.99 13.93
C MET A 609 -18.53 13.12 13.48
N ASN A 610 -17.99 14.34 13.37
CA ASN A 610 -16.59 14.56 12.98
C ASN A 610 -15.60 13.92 13.98
N MET A 611 -15.91 13.97 15.27
CA MET A 611 -15.13 13.32 16.32
C MET A 611 -15.18 11.80 16.20
N PHE A 612 -16.38 11.22 16.10
CA PHE A 612 -16.57 9.78 15.92
C PHE A 612 -15.83 9.28 14.67
N LYS A 613 -16.00 9.99 13.55
CA LYS A 613 -15.29 9.72 12.29
C LYS A 613 -13.78 9.73 12.50
N SER A 614 -13.25 10.71 13.22
CA SER A 614 -11.81 10.79 13.48
C SER A 614 -11.31 9.60 14.30
N TYR A 615 -12.03 9.21 15.36
CA TYR A 615 -11.66 8.05 16.18
C TYR A 615 -11.83 6.71 15.47
N GLY A 616 -12.76 6.58 14.52
CA GLY A 616 -12.95 5.35 13.74
C GLY A 616 -12.03 5.26 12.53
N TYR A 617 -12.13 6.21 11.61
CA TYR A 617 -11.41 6.20 10.34
C TYR A 617 -9.93 6.59 10.49
N VAL A 618 -9.64 7.73 11.12
CA VAL A 618 -8.26 8.27 11.13
C VAL A 618 -7.34 7.38 11.97
N VAL A 619 -7.84 6.88 13.11
CA VAL A 619 -7.10 5.92 13.94
C VAL A 619 -6.78 4.66 13.13
N THR A 620 -7.72 4.12 12.38
CA THR A 620 -7.49 2.95 11.51
C THR A 620 -6.43 3.25 10.46
N ALA A 621 -6.57 4.34 9.70
CA ALA A 621 -5.60 4.72 8.66
C ALA A 621 -4.18 4.90 9.24
N ARG A 622 -4.05 5.59 10.39
CA ARG A 622 -2.75 5.77 11.07
C ARG A 622 -2.18 4.48 11.63
N THR A 623 -3.05 3.57 12.09
CA THR A 623 -2.66 2.23 12.53
C THR A 623 -2.01 1.46 11.38
N LEU A 624 -2.66 1.45 10.20
CA LEU A 624 -2.18 0.71 9.03
C LEU A 624 -0.88 1.28 8.47
N ARG A 625 -0.76 2.61 8.37
CA ARG A 625 0.47 3.25 7.91
C ARG A 625 1.65 2.95 8.83
N PHE A 626 1.45 3.06 10.14
CA PHE A 626 2.52 2.74 11.08
C PHE A 626 2.81 1.23 11.15
N ALA A 627 1.83 0.35 10.90
CA ALA A 627 2.10 -1.07 10.72
C ALA A 627 2.98 -1.35 9.48
N SER A 628 2.76 -0.61 8.39
CA SER A 628 3.66 -0.62 7.22
C SER A 628 5.08 -0.22 7.62
N ASP A 629 5.26 0.84 8.39
CA ASP A 629 6.59 1.27 8.86
C ASP A 629 7.26 0.23 9.77
N LEU A 630 6.48 -0.41 10.65
CA LEU A 630 6.99 -1.49 11.51
C LEU A 630 7.46 -2.69 10.67
N LYS A 631 6.78 -3.01 9.56
CA LYS A 631 7.25 -4.03 8.61
C LYS A 631 8.55 -3.59 7.93
N LEU A 632 8.63 -2.34 7.47
CA LEU A 632 9.84 -1.78 6.86
C LEU A 632 11.02 -1.67 7.84
N GLY A 633 10.78 -1.67 9.15
CA GLY A 633 11.83 -1.84 10.15
C GLY A 633 12.25 -3.29 10.43
N GLN A 634 11.39 -4.26 10.12
CA GLN A 634 11.67 -5.70 10.27
C GLN A 634 12.46 -6.28 9.10
N VAL A 635 12.22 -5.73 7.91
CA VAL A 635 12.63 -6.22 6.59
C VAL A 635 13.72 -5.29 6.05
#